data_AF-A0A8J3G6U3-F1
#
_entry.id   AF-A0A8J3G6U3-F1
#
_cell.length_a   1.000
_cell.length_b   1.000
_cell.length_c   1.000
_cell.angle_alpha   90.00
_cell.angle_beta   90.00
_cell.angle_gamma   90.00
#
_symmetry.space_group_name_H-M   'P 1'
#
loop_
_entity.id
_entity.type
_entity.pdbx_description
1 polymer ?
#
loop_
_entity_poly.entity_id
_entity_poly.type
_entity_poly.pdbx_seq_one_letter_code
_entity_poly.pdbx_strand_id
1 'polypeptide(L)'
;MTDWLLQAFAPTCIQADNHISLYAYIIHSPKLNPKFDEDLQKSFQRLNLITGEDFLFTSFVDPPKAWLNWLHSNEKLNKVNQVFFSKEQIKNPKLIIKTLDSSLTALIISEELGVNVDNLPFLVVTPHPKENYFYLLNLSNENLLSDMAGLTELSVIIKMGGEMEEAIKSTGLSLKKIQLEIPLANIFHKLSFRLIKVSRNRRVLNELGVKLSSLNSVFSKPSKVSDTQKSENDLIFEGYQIVSNRLSSVIYKNIKDRRGKSKDFDLHILSNCFGLNIEELLEFKKYIEPSTFTFLLQGAKLKLVYSVFFGDTGPFILPFGKAFEIEMSYSLVHWVRNQYEIQLPEFFYKYQPNMEIILGEPPGFNFNFLDPKTQEWRPPMIGGQLIGVSLVNKGRKAQPFDTFEDFQSFLTLGFRIKNIRNNSCHPSETTYSDLEEIIQIWKTLYQKGLLKKLFGLKNTFRVK
;
A
#
# COMPACT_ATOMS: atom_id res chain seq x y z
N MET A 1 -5.24 5.30 -13.44
CA MET A 1 -6.23 6.20 -12.78
C MET A 1 -5.72 6.73 -11.42
N THR A 2 -4.41 6.73 -11.16
CA THR A 2 -3.79 7.16 -9.88
C THR A 2 -2.55 8.04 -10.02
N ASP A 3 -2.15 8.40 -11.24
CA ASP A 3 -0.97 9.22 -11.52
C ASP A 3 -1.20 10.72 -11.29
N TRP A 4 -2.42 11.16 -10.97
CA TRP A 4 -2.81 12.57 -11.04
C TRP A 4 -2.49 13.38 -9.76
N LEU A 5 -2.65 12.81 -8.56
CA LEU A 5 -2.23 13.45 -7.29
C LEU A 5 -0.70 13.50 -7.17
N LEU A 6 -0.05 12.53 -7.81
CA LEU A 6 1.37 12.49 -8.07
C LEU A 6 1.81 13.64 -8.98
N GLN A 7 1.08 13.91 -10.07
CA GLN A 7 1.38 15.00 -11.01
C GLN A 7 1.04 16.39 -10.46
N ALA A 8 -0.12 16.58 -9.82
CA ALA A 8 -0.52 17.88 -9.26
C ALA A 8 0.48 18.43 -8.22
N PHE A 9 1.08 17.52 -7.45
CA PHE A 9 2.05 17.88 -6.43
C PHE A 9 3.48 17.46 -6.79
N ALA A 10 3.73 17.07 -8.05
CA ALA A 10 5.09 16.86 -8.50
C ALA A 10 5.82 18.21 -8.49
N PRO A 11 7.04 18.31 -7.91
CA PRO A 11 7.85 19.53 -7.93
C PRO A 11 8.04 20.12 -9.34
N THR A 12 7.90 19.27 -10.37
CA THR A 12 8.01 19.59 -11.80
C THR A 12 6.77 20.24 -12.40
N CYS A 13 5.57 20.05 -11.84
CA CYS A 13 4.33 20.68 -12.33
C CYS A 13 4.11 22.10 -11.80
N ILE A 14 4.81 22.47 -10.72
CA ILE A 14 4.91 23.87 -10.26
C ILE A 14 6.07 24.53 -11.03
N GLN A 15 5.93 24.66 -12.34
CA GLN A 15 6.56 25.77 -13.05
C GLN A 15 5.71 26.98 -12.70
N ALA A 16 6.16 27.74 -11.71
CA ALA A 16 5.44 28.91 -11.24
C ALA A 16 5.16 29.81 -12.44
N ASP A 17 3.88 30.08 -12.67
CA ASP A 17 3.49 31.15 -13.55
C ASP A 17 3.97 32.43 -12.85
N ASN A 18 4.94 33.15 -13.43
CA ASN A 18 5.57 34.35 -12.82
C ASN A 18 4.56 35.48 -12.52
N HIS A 19 3.28 35.26 -12.84
CA HIS A 19 2.18 36.18 -12.64
C HIS A 19 1.52 36.05 -11.25
N ILE A 20 1.69 34.95 -10.51
CA ILE A 20 1.09 34.77 -9.18
C ILE A 20 2.07 35.19 -8.10
N SER A 21 1.71 36.19 -7.29
CA SER A 21 2.53 36.70 -6.19
C SER A 21 2.22 36.05 -4.84
N LEU A 22 1.03 35.44 -4.71
CA LEU A 22 0.59 34.84 -3.44
C LEU A 22 -0.27 33.60 -3.67
N TYR A 23 -0.02 32.57 -2.85
CA TYR A 23 -0.83 31.35 -2.80
C TYR A 23 -1.49 31.23 -1.43
N ALA A 24 -2.76 30.85 -1.38
CA ALA A 24 -3.41 30.50 -0.12
C ALA A 24 -4.29 29.25 -0.19
N TYR A 25 -4.22 28.42 0.85
CA TYR A 25 -4.95 27.17 0.96
C TYR A 25 -5.88 27.20 2.17
N ILE A 26 -7.18 27.21 1.92
CA ILE A 26 -8.21 27.12 2.95
C ILE A 26 -8.30 25.66 3.40
N ILE A 27 -8.06 25.43 4.69
CA ILE A 27 -8.27 24.15 5.35
C ILE A 27 -9.44 24.31 6.32
N HIS A 28 -10.52 23.59 6.06
CA HIS A 28 -11.69 23.56 6.93
C HIS A 28 -12.30 22.16 6.99
N SER A 29 -13.09 21.91 8.04
CA SER A 29 -13.93 20.72 8.14
C SER A 29 -15.40 21.11 7.99
N PRO A 30 -16.09 20.65 6.93
CA PRO A 30 -17.54 20.86 6.79
C PRO A 30 -18.38 20.29 7.94
N LYS A 31 -17.89 19.29 8.69
CA LYS A 31 -18.62 18.76 9.86
C LYS A 31 -18.38 19.57 11.13
N LEU A 32 -17.14 20.02 11.35
CA LEU A 32 -16.81 20.83 12.53
C LEU A 32 -17.23 22.30 12.34
N ASN A 33 -17.20 22.80 11.11
CA ASN A 33 -17.47 24.19 10.74
C ASN A 33 -18.54 24.28 9.61
N PRO A 34 -19.76 23.74 9.79
CA PRO A 34 -20.76 23.68 8.72
C PRO A 34 -21.21 25.06 8.21
N LYS A 35 -21.32 26.05 9.11
CA LYS A 35 -21.65 27.43 8.73
C LYS A 35 -20.55 28.05 7.86
N PHE A 36 -19.29 27.82 8.21
CA PHE A 36 -18.15 28.29 7.42
C PHE A 36 -18.14 27.66 6.03
N ASP A 37 -18.39 26.35 5.93
CA ASP A 37 -18.50 25.68 4.64
C ASP A 37 -19.61 26.29 3.78
N GLU A 38 -20.80 26.52 4.36
CA GLU A 38 -21.92 27.15 3.65
C GLU A 38 -21.58 28.57 3.17
N ASP A 39 -21.01 29.40 4.04
CA ASP A 39 -20.62 30.77 3.73
C ASP A 39 -19.51 30.82 2.67
N LEU A 40 -18.54 29.90 2.74
CA LEU A 40 -17.49 29.76 1.74
C LEU A 40 -18.08 29.36 0.37
N GLN A 41 -19.03 28.42 0.33
CA GLN A 41 -19.67 28.01 -0.92
C GLN A 41 -20.43 29.16 -1.59
N LYS A 42 -21.11 30.00 -0.80
CA LYS A 42 -21.86 31.17 -1.29
C LYS A 42 -20.95 32.32 -1.71
N SER A 43 -19.86 32.55 -0.98
CA SER A 43 -18.99 33.71 -1.17
C SER A 43 -17.83 33.47 -2.12
N PHE A 44 -17.50 32.21 -2.48
CA PHE A 44 -16.30 31.88 -3.28
C PHE A 44 -16.16 32.70 -4.56
N GLN A 45 -17.23 32.84 -5.35
CA GLN A 45 -17.18 33.61 -6.60
C GLN A 45 -16.87 35.09 -6.33
N ARG A 46 -17.46 35.66 -5.28
CA ARG A 46 -17.20 37.03 -4.86
C ARG A 46 -15.77 37.20 -4.36
N LEU A 47 -15.29 36.26 -3.55
CA LEU A 47 -13.91 36.24 -3.07
C LEU A 47 -12.93 36.21 -4.26
N ASN A 48 -13.14 35.32 -5.21
CA ASN A 48 -12.30 35.22 -6.41
C ASN A 48 -12.33 36.49 -7.28
N LEU A 49 -13.47 37.19 -7.35
CA LEU A 49 -13.55 38.48 -8.04
C LEU A 49 -12.73 39.56 -7.31
N ILE A 50 -12.66 39.50 -5.98
CA ILE A 50 -11.91 40.45 -5.15
C ILE A 50 -10.40 40.20 -5.27
N THR A 51 -9.97 38.93 -5.23
CA THR A 51 -8.54 38.56 -5.20
C THR A 51 -7.80 38.80 -6.52
N GLY A 52 -8.53 38.88 -7.65
CA GLY A 52 -7.94 39.18 -8.95
C GLY A 52 -7.07 38.03 -9.52
N GLU A 53 -6.18 38.37 -10.45
CA GLU A 53 -5.33 37.39 -11.17
C GLU A 53 -4.00 37.09 -10.46
N ASP A 54 -3.59 37.94 -9.50
CA ASP A 54 -2.27 37.88 -8.86
C ASP A 54 -2.25 37.04 -7.56
N PHE A 55 -3.43 36.78 -7.00
CA PHE A 55 -3.62 35.98 -5.79
C PHE A 55 -4.44 34.73 -6.10
N LEU A 56 -3.81 33.56 -5.97
CA LEU A 56 -4.48 32.28 -6.12
C LEU A 56 -4.85 31.71 -4.75
N PHE A 57 -6.13 31.40 -4.54
CA PHE A 57 -6.56 30.63 -3.38
C PHE A 57 -7.47 29.46 -3.73
N THR A 58 -7.47 28.44 -2.87
CA THR A 58 -8.19 27.17 -3.07
C THR A 58 -8.60 26.57 -1.73
N SER A 59 -9.68 25.79 -1.71
CA SER A 59 -9.97 24.86 -0.61
C SER A 59 -9.32 23.51 -0.86
N PHE A 60 -8.49 23.04 0.08
CA PHE A 60 -7.83 21.74 -0.03
C PHE A 60 -8.77 20.56 0.29
N VAL A 61 -9.83 20.85 1.03
CA VAL A 61 -10.83 19.86 1.45
C VAL A 61 -12.11 20.13 0.67
N ASP A 62 -12.53 19.15 -0.14
CA ASP A 62 -13.77 19.17 -0.93
C ASP A 62 -14.10 20.54 -1.56
N PRO A 63 -13.42 20.91 -2.66
CA PRO A 63 -13.56 22.23 -3.28
C PRO A 63 -15.02 22.63 -3.51
N PRO A 64 -15.41 23.90 -3.23
CA PRO A 64 -16.76 24.37 -3.47
C PRO A 64 -17.28 24.05 -4.87
N LYS A 65 -18.56 23.64 -4.99
CA LYS A 65 -19.14 23.33 -6.31
C LYS A 65 -19.08 24.54 -7.23
N ALA A 66 -19.31 25.73 -6.68
CA ALA A 66 -19.19 26.99 -7.39
C ALA A 66 -17.78 27.20 -7.95
N TRP A 67 -16.75 26.79 -7.20
CA TRP A 67 -15.37 26.83 -7.65
C TRP A 67 -15.13 25.85 -8.80
N LEU A 68 -15.58 24.59 -8.68
CA LEU A 68 -15.44 23.60 -9.75
C LEU A 68 -16.13 24.02 -11.05
N ASN A 69 -17.31 24.61 -10.94
CA ASN A 69 -18.04 25.15 -12.09
C ASN A 69 -17.29 26.34 -12.71
N TRP A 70 -16.75 27.21 -11.88
CA TRP A 70 -15.96 28.36 -12.31
C TRP A 70 -14.67 27.92 -13.02
N LEU A 71 -13.94 26.93 -12.48
CA LEU A 71 -12.74 26.33 -13.09
C LEU A 71 -13.03 25.83 -14.51
N HIS A 72 -14.15 25.13 -14.69
CA HIS A 72 -14.56 24.65 -16.00
C HIS A 72 -14.79 25.79 -17.01
N SER A 73 -15.28 26.94 -16.54
CA SER A 73 -15.63 28.09 -17.39
C SER A 73 -14.49 29.07 -17.69
N ASN A 74 -13.35 29.01 -16.97
CA ASN A 74 -12.33 30.05 -17.01
C ASN A 74 -10.99 29.57 -17.60
N GLU A 75 -10.89 29.66 -18.94
CA GLU A 75 -9.83 29.02 -19.72
C GLU A 75 -8.41 29.54 -19.43
N LYS A 76 -8.27 30.81 -19.03
CA LYS A 76 -6.97 31.41 -18.65
C LYS A 76 -6.35 30.74 -17.42
N LEU A 77 -7.19 30.39 -16.44
CA LEU A 77 -6.76 29.74 -15.20
C LEU A 77 -6.64 28.22 -15.33
N ASN A 78 -6.98 27.63 -16.48
CA ASN A 78 -6.67 26.22 -16.76
C ASN A 78 -5.17 25.94 -16.74
N LYS A 79 -4.30 26.93 -16.98
CA LYS A 79 -2.84 26.76 -16.89
C LYS A 79 -2.36 26.68 -15.44
N VAL A 80 -2.84 27.59 -14.60
CA VAL A 80 -2.53 27.62 -13.15
C VAL A 80 -3.16 26.41 -12.44
N ASN A 81 -4.37 26.02 -12.82
CA ASN A 81 -5.07 24.90 -12.20
C ASN A 81 -4.65 23.53 -12.72
N GLN A 82 -3.89 23.45 -13.82
CA GLN A 82 -3.18 22.22 -14.19
C GLN A 82 -2.17 21.79 -13.11
N VAL A 83 -1.80 22.71 -12.21
CA VAL A 83 -1.04 22.39 -11.00
C VAL A 83 -1.87 21.59 -10.01
N PHE A 84 -3.19 21.77 -9.93
CA PHE A 84 -4.02 21.10 -8.90
C PHE A 84 -4.93 20.00 -9.46
N PHE A 85 -5.36 20.12 -10.72
CA PHE A 85 -6.31 19.24 -11.38
C PHE A 85 -5.87 18.93 -12.81
N SER A 86 -6.04 17.68 -13.25
CA SER A 86 -5.78 17.34 -14.66
C SER A 86 -6.77 18.06 -15.58
N LYS A 87 -6.40 18.28 -16.85
CA LYS A 87 -7.33 18.84 -17.86
C LYS A 87 -8.63 18.03 -17.96
N GLU A 88 -8.57 16.72 -17.75
CA GLU A 88 -9.75 15.85 -17.75
C GLU A 88 -10.65 16.10 -16.54
N GLN A 89 -10.08 16.37 -15.35
CA GLN A 89 -10.85 16.70 -14.15
C GLN A 89 -11.49 18.08 -14.23
N ILE A 90 -10.80 19.06 -14.81
CA ILE A 90 -11.38 20.38 -15.05
C ILE A 90 -12.55 20.27 -16.03
N LYS A 91 -12.40 19.48 -17.11
CA LYS A 91 -13.48 19.20 -18.08
C LYS A 91 -14.59 18.32 -17.52
N ASN A 92 -14.31 17.51 -16.51
CA ASN A 92 -15.28 16.64 -15.87
C ASN A 92 -15.13 16.68 -14.34
N PRO A 93 -15.82 17.63 -13.68
CA PRO A 93 -15.78 17.78 -12.21
C PRO A 93 -16.17 16.53 -11.42
N LYS A 94 -16.82 15.54 -12.06
CA LYS A 94 -17.12 14.24 -11.42
C LYS A 94 -15.87 13.37 -11.21
N LEU A 95 -14.77 13.68 -11.91
CA LEU A 95 -13.46 13.01 -11.76
C LEU A 95 -12.62 13.62 -10.64
N ILE A 96 -13.04 14.73 -10.05
CA ILE A 96 -12.39 15.32 -8.88
C ILE A 96 -12.70 14.41 -7.70
N ILE A 97 -11.67 13.85 -7.07
CA ILE A 97 -11.84 12.99 -5.91
C ILE A 97 -12.40 13.84 -4.78
N LYS A 98 -13.69 13.69 -4.53
CA LYS A 98 -14.30 14.14 -3.28
C LYS A 98 -13.90 13.19 -2.19
N THR A 99 -13.42 13.76 -1.11
CA THR A 99 -13.12 13.00 0.09
C THR A 99 -14.45 12.56 0.67
N LEU A 100 -14.64 11.26 0.91
CA LEU A 100 -15.90 10.77 1.47
C LEU A 100 -16.06 11.17 2.95
N ASP A 101 -15.02 11.76 3.56
CA ASP A 101 -15.06 12.43 4.85
C ASP A 101 -14.07 13.60 4.85
N SER A 102 -14.55 14.77 4.43
CA SER A 102 -13.82 16.03 4.43
C SER A 102 -13.17 16.37 5.77
N SER A 103 -13.76 15.93 6.88
CA SER A 103 -13.20 16.19 8.21
C SER A 103 -11.93 15.38 8.48
N LEU A 104 -11.89 14.14 7.99
CA LEU A 104 -10.69 13.31 8.10
C LEU A 104 -9.55 13.91 7.26
N THR A 105 -9.86 14.43 6.07
CA THR A 105 -8.86 15.09 5.24
C THR A 105 -8.33 16.36 5.91
N ALA A 106 -9.20 17.21 6.47
CA ALA A 106 -8.78 18.39 7.22
C ALA A 106 -7.86 18.03 8.40
N LEU A 107 -8.19 16.95 9.12
CA LEU A 107 -7.40 16.44 10.24
C LEU A 107 -6.00 15.98 9.80
N ILE A 108 -5.91 15.15 8.76
CA ILE A 108 -4.63 14.65 8.24
C ILE A 108 -3.77 15.83 7.74
N ILE A 109 -4.38 16.81 7.06
CA ILE A 109 -3.65 18.01 6.61
C ILE A 109 -3.13 18.82 7.80
N SER A 110 -3.97 19.03 8.82
CA SER A 110 -3.58 19.80 10.02
C SER A 110 -2.41 19.13 10.75
N GLU A 111 -2.46 17.81 10.91
CA GLU A 111 -1.39 16.99 11.52
C GLU A 111 -0.08 17.13 10.73
N GLU A 112 -0.11 16.97 9.40
CA GLU A 112 1.10 17.08 8.56
C GLU A 112 1.69 18.50 8.51
N LEU A 113 0.87 19.52 8.76
CA LEU A 113 1.32 20.91 8.85
C LEU A 113 1.75 21.31 10.27
N GLY A 114 1.62 20.42 11.26
CA GLY A 114 1.89 20.73 12.67
C GLY A 114 0.92 21.78 13.25
N VAL A 115 -0.30 21.87 12.72
CA VAL A 115 -1.34 22.82 13.17
C VAL A 115 -2.38 22.06 13.98
N ASN A 116 -2.72 22.58 15.17
CA ASN A 116 -3.79 21.99 15.98
C ASN A 116 -5.12 22.03 15.22
N VAL A 117 -5.82 20.89 15.16
CA VAL A 117 -7.15 20.74 14.53
C VAL A 117 -8.19 21.69 15.14
N ASP A 118 -8.03 22.07 16.41
CA ASP A 118 -8.91 23.04 17.08
C ASP A 118 -8.84 24.44 16.45
N ASN A 119 -7.81 24.72 15.64
CA ASN A 119 -7.66 25.99 14.92
C ASN A 119 -8.44 26.01 13.58
N LEU A 120 -9.17 24.96 13.22
CA LEU A 120 -9.99 24.96 12.00
C LEU A 120 -11.19 25.92 12.13
N PRO A 121 -11.51 26.73 11.08
CA PRO A 121 -10.82 26.81 9.79
C PRO A 121 -9.58 27.71 9.82
N PHE A 122 -8.60 27.43 8.95
CA PHE A 122 -7.42 28.28 8.78
C PHE A 122 -6.97 28.36 7.33
N LEU A 123 -6.13 29.35 7.04
CA LEU A 123 -5.46 29.57 5.76
C LEU A 123 -3.96 29.31 5.90
N VAL A 124 -3.43 28.54 4.97
CA VAL A 124 -2.00 28.38 4.73
C VAL A 124 -1.62 29.35 3.61
N VAL A 125 -0.92 30.43 3.94
CA VAL A 125 -0.51 31.47 3.00
C VAL A 125 0.98 31.34 2.70
N THR A 126 1.37 31.32 1.44
CA THR A 126 2.78 31.23 1.05
C THR A 126 3.05 32.05 -0.21
N PRO A 127 4.20 32.74 -0.32
CA PRO A 127 4.59 33.36 -1.58
C PRO A 127 4.86 32.30 -2.66
N HIS A 128 5.31 31.10 -2.26
CA HIS A 128 5.60 30.04 -3.22
C HIS A 128 5.53 28.63 -2.58
N PRO A 129 4.89 27.62 -3.20
CA PRO A 129 4.73 26.30 -2.57
C PRO A 129 6.03 25.50 -2.40
N LYS A 130 7.12 25.91 -3.06
CA LYS A 130 8.47 25.32 -2.86
C LYS A 130 9.18 25.85 -1.61
N GLU A 131 8.63 26.87 -0.97
CA GLU A 131 9.18 27.33 0.31
C GLU A 131 9.01 26.27 1.38
N ASN A 132 9.97 26.24 2.30
CA ASN A 132 9.93 25.43 3.51
C ASN A 132 9.26 26.18 4.67
N TYR A 133 8.45 27.20 4.37
CA TYR A 133 7.67 27.91 5.36
C TYR A 133 6.33 28.35 4.77
N PHE A 134 5.41 28.67 5.66
CA PHE A 134 4.15 29.33 5.31
C PHE A 134 3.71 30.23 6.46
N TYR A 135 2.70 31.06 6.21
CA TYR A 135 2.04 31.86 7.21
C TYR A 135 0.65 31.29 7.47
N LEU A 136 0.32 31.09 8.73
CA LEU A 136 -0.98 30.61 9.18
C LEU A 136 -1.86 31.81 9.54
N LEU A 137 -3.05 31.88 8.96
CA LEU A 137 -4.12 32.80 9.35
C LEU A 137 -5.29 31.99 9.87
N ASN A 138 -5.66 32.18 11.14
CA ASN A 138 -6.87 31.56 11.69
C ASN A 138 -8.09 32.30 11.13
N LEU A 139 -9.04 31.55 10.58
CA LEU A 139 -10.22 32.12 9.97
C LEU A 139 -11.42 32.09 10.92
N SER A 140 -12.29 33.08 10.75
CA SER A 140 -13.63 33.08 11.34
C SER A 140 -14.68 33.44 10.28
N ASN A 141 -15.94 33.06 10.50
CA ASN A 141 -17.03 33.42 9.59
C ASN A 141 -17.22 34.93 9.45
N GLU A 142 -16.99 35.67 10.53
CA GLU A 142 -17.24 37.12 10.59
C GLU A 142 -16.21 37.90 9.77
N ASN A 143 -14.98 37.38 9.67
CA ASN A 143 -13.85 38.10 9.07
C ASN A 143 -13.42 37.55 7.72
N LEU A 144 -14.03 36.48 7.19
CA LEU A 144 -13.57 35.85 5.94
C LEU A 144 -13.41 36.85 4.77
N LEU A 145 -14.37 37.77 4.57
CA LEU A 145 -14.28 38.77 3.51
C LEU A 145 -13.17 39.80 3.76
N SER A 146 -13.03 40.30 4.99
CA SER A 146 -11.99 41.27 5.34
C SER A 146 -10.60 40.66 5.29
N ASP A 147 -10.46 39.41 5.77
CA ASP A 147 -9.20 38.66 5.76
C ASP A 147 -8.74 38.43 4.31
N MET A 148 -9.65 38.04 3.42
CA MET A 148 -9.34 37.85 2.00
C MET A 148 -9.05 39.16 1.26
N ALA A 149 -9.70 40.26 1.63
CA ALA A 149 -9.36 41.59 1.12
C ALA A 149 -7.93 42.00 1.55
N GLY A 150 -7.58 41.78 2.83
CA GLY A 150 -6.22 42.02 3.32
C GLY A 150 -5.17 41.15 2.61
N LEU A 151 -5.48 39.88 2.32
CA LEU A 151 -4.58 39.01 1.54
C LEU A 151 -4.45 39.47 0.08
N THR A 152 -5.48 40.11 -0.47
CA THR A 152 -5.40 40.72 -1.80
C THR A 152 -4.45 41.90 -1.78
N GLU A 153 -4.56 42.80 -0.80
CA GLU A 153 -3.62 43.90 -0.62
C GLU A 153 -2.18 43.39 -0.42
N LEU A 154 -2.00 42.36 0.41
CA LEU A 154 -0.72 41.68 0.62
C LEU A 154 -0.12 41.20 -0.72
N SER A 155 -0.93 40.55 -1.57
CA SER A 155 -0.48 40.05 -2.88
C SER A 155 -0.01 41.15 -3.82
N VAL A 156 -0.64 42.34 -3.78
CA VAL A 156 -0.24 43.51 -4.59
C VAL A 156 1.09 44.07 -4.10
N ILE A 157 1.29 44.20 -2.78
CA ILE A 157 2.54 44.69 -2.20
C ILE A 157 3.71 43.76 -2.57
N ILE A 158 3.51 42.44 -2.44
CA ILE A 158 4.52 41.44 -2.82
C ILE A 158 4.85 41.55 -4.31
N LYS A 159 3.83 41.70 -5.17
CA LYS A 159 4.02 41.87 -6.62
C LYS A 159 4.81 43.12 -6.97
N MET A 160 4.67 44.19 -6.18
CA MET A 160 5.46 45.42 -6.32
C MET A 160 6.90 45.29 -5.79
N GLY A 161 7.29 44.09 -5.32
CA GLY A 161 8.63 43.82 -4.81
C GLY A 161 8.79 44.03 -3.30
N GLY A 162 7.69 44.21 -2.56
CA GLY A 162 7.73 44.31 -1.11
C GLY A 162 8.07 42.98 -0.43
N GLU A 163 8.81 43.03 0.68
CA GLU A 163 9.09 41.85 1.48
C GLU A 163 7.82 41.38 2.21
N MET A 164 7.62 40.05 2.25
CA MET A 164 6.42 39.43 2.83
C MET A 164 6.17 39.87 4.27
N GLU A 165 7.21 39.94 5.11
CA GLU A 165 7.05 40.29 6.54
C GLU A 165 6.67 41.76 6.76
N GLU A 166 7.14 42.67 5.92
CA GLU A 166 6.76 44.08 5.96
C GLU A 166 5.34 44.29 5.44
N ALA A 167 5.00 43.61 4.35
CA ALA A 167 3.68 43.64 3.74
C ALA A 167 2.59 43.07 4.68
N ILE A 168 2.91 42.05 5.47
CA ILE A 168 2.00 41.54 6.51
C ILE A 168 1.73 42.63 7.56
N LYS A 169 2.75 43.35 8.01
CA LYS A 169 2.58 44.41 9.02
C LYS A 169 1.70 45.55 8.51
N SER A 170 1.83 45.92 7.24
CA SER A 170 1.03 47.01 6.66
C SER A 170 -0.44 46.67 6.48
N THR A 171 -0.77 45.39 6.24
CA THR A 171 -2.17 44.94 6.04
C THR A 171 -2.93 44.73 7.36
N GLY A 172 -2.24 44.73 8.51
CA GLY A 172 -2.85 44.47 9.81
C GLY A 172 -3.28 43.02 10.03
N LEU A 173 -2.92 42.10 9.14
CA LEU A 173 -3.24 40.68 9.26
C LEU A 173 -2.44 40.01 10.38
N SER A 174 -3.11 39.18 11.19
CA SER A 174 -2.46 38.38 12.23
C SER A 174 -1.97 37.05 11.66
N LEU A 175 -0.85 37.10 10.92
CA LEU A 175 -0.24 35.94 10.27
C LEU A 175 0.90 35.36 11.12
N LYS A 176 0.82 34.06 11.44
CA LYS A 176 1.87 33.34 12.18
C LYS A 176 2.75 32.55 11.23
N LYS A 177 4.05 32.88 11.14
CA LYS A 177 5.01 32.10 10.35
C LYS A 177 5.25 30.72 10.96
N ILE A 178 5.17 29.68 10.14
CA ILE A 178 5.45 28.28 10.50
C ILE A 178 6.57 27.78 9.59
N GLN A 179 7.65 27.31 10.22
CA GLN A 179 8.79 26.69 9.53
C GLN A 179 8.56 25.19 9.39
N LEU A 180 8.83 24.66 8.21
CA LEU A 180 8.74 23.25 7.86
C LEU A 180 10.12 22.65 7.64
N GLU A 181 10.25 21.35 7.90
CA GLU A 181 11.47 20.59 7.59
C GLU A 181 11.66 20.35 6.09
N ILE A 182 10.56 20.31 5.34
CA ILE A 182 10.54 20.10 3.89
C ILE A 182 9.64 21.13 3.20
N PRO A 183 9.84 21.40 1.90
CA PRO A 183 8.96 22.26 1.12
C PRO A 183 7.48 21.89 1.25
N LEU A 184 6.61 22.90 1.31
CA LEU A 184 5.16 22.72 1.45
C LEU A 184 4.58 21.84 0.32
N ALA A 185 5.07 21.99 -0.91
CA ALA A 185 4.71 21.15 -2.05
C ALA A 185 4.98 19.66 -1.79
N ASN A 186 6.06 19.33 -1.09
CA ASN A 186 6.39 17.94 -0.74
C ASN A 186 5.45 17.39 0.33
N ILE A 187 4.98 18.22 1.26
CA ILE A 187 3.96 17.83 2.24
C ILE A 187 2.64 17.52 1.51
N PHE A 188 2.21 18.41 0.60
CA PHE A 188 1.01 18.16 -0.21
C PHE A 188 1.15 16.91 -1.09
N HIS A 189 2.34 16.64 -1.62
CA HIS A 189 2.62 15.42 -2.35
C HIS A 189 2.48 14.17 -1.47
N LYS A 190 3.05 14.18 -0.25
CA LYS A 190 2.88 13.08 0.72
C LYS A 190 1.41 12.87 1.10
N LEU A 191 0.67 13.96 1.33
CA LEU A 191 -0.76 13.95 1.64
C LEU A 191 -1.57 13.31 0.50
N SER A 192 -1.24 13.64 -0.74
CA SER A 192 -1.87 13.12 -1.95
C SER A 192 -1.86 11.57 -1.95
N PHE A 193 -0.71 10.96 -1.64
CA PHE A 193 -0.58 9.52 -1.50
C PHE A 193 -1.39 8.95 -0.35
N ARG A 194 -1.38 9.61 0.82
CA ARG A 194 -2.17 9.18 1.98
C ARG A 194 -3.66 9.19 1.69
N LEU A 195 -4.17 10.23 1.03
CA LEU A 195 -5.58 10.37 0.67
C LEU A 195 -6.01 9.36 -0.41
N ILE A 196 -5.15 9.06 -1.40
CA ILE A 196 -5.38 7.96 -2.36
C ILE A 196 -5.49 6.62 -1.63
N LYS A 197 -4.62 6.39 -0.65
CA LYS A 197 -4.58 5.14 0.12
C LYS A 197 -5.85 4.96 0.95
N VAL A 198 -6.32 6.02 1.63
CA VAL A 198 -7.59 6.00 2.39
C VAL A 198 -8.79 5.76 1.48
N SER A 199 -8.85 6.42 0.32
CA SER A 199 -9.96 6.24 -0.63
C SER A 199 -9.99 4.86 -1.29
N ARG A 200 -8.84 4.29 -1.67
CA ARG A 200 -8.73 2.91 -2.19
C ARG A 200 -9.15 1.87 -1.16
N ASN A 201 -8.66 2.00 0.08
CA ASN A 201 -9.08 1.12 1.17
C ASN A 201 -10.58 1.23 1.42
N ARG A 202 -11.21 2.39 1.25
CA ARG A 202 -12.67 2.54 1.43
C ARG A 202 -13.49 1.89 0.32
N ARG A 203 -13.02 1.85 -0.93
CA ARG A 203 -13.68 1.05 -1.97
C ARG A 203 -13.73 -0.43 -1.56
N VAL A 204 -12.60 -0.95 -1.10
CA VAL A 204 -12.50 -2.29 -0.54
C VAL A 204 -13.41 -2.45 0.70
N LEU A 205 -13.41 -1.49 1.64
CA LEU A 205 -14.28 -1.53 2.83
C LEU A 205 -15.78 -1.45 2.50
N ASN A 206 -16.17 -0.67 1.49
CA ASN A 206 -17.54 -0.56 1.01
C ASN A 206 -17.97 -1.83 0.28
N GLU A 207 -17.11 -2.41 -0.57
CA GLU A 207 -17.30 -3.73 -1.18
C GLU A 207 -17.41 -4.83 -0.11
N LEU A 208 -16.73 -4.66 1.03
CA LEU A 208 -16.82 -5.51 2.22
C LEU A 208 -17.97 -5.12 3.17
N GLY A 209 -18.76 -4.10 2.85
CA GLY A 209 -19.92 -3.64 3.63
C GLY A 209 -19.61 -3.02 5.00
N VAL A 210 -18.35 -2.69 5.31
CA VAL A 210 -17.95 -2.16 6.62
C VAL A 210 -18.54 -0.75 6.82
N LYS A 211 -19.42 -0.58 7.82
CA LYS A 211 -20.01 0.74 8.17
C LYS A 211 -18.95 1.60 8.88
N LEU A 212 -18.68 2.80 8.39
CA LEU A 212 -17.69 3.72 9.00
C LEU A 212 -17.93 4.02 10.48
N SER A 213 -19.19 4.03 10.93
CA SER A 213 -19.53 4.25 12.34
C SER A 213 -18.86 3.24 13.28
N SER A 214 -18.55 2.02 12.78
CA SER A 214 -17.81 1.02 13.55
C SER A 214 -16.32 1.37 13.72
N LEU A 215 -15.74 2.18 12.83
CA LEU A 215 -14.36 2.66 12.89
C LEU A 215 -14.21 3.89 13.81
N ASN A 216 -15.25 4.71 14.00
CA ASN A 216 -15.17 5.87 14.91
C ASN A 216 -14.87 5.48 16.36
N SER A 217 -15.33 4.31 16.82
CA SER A 217 -15.00 3.76 18.14
C SER A 217 -13.52 3.35 18.29
N VAL A 218 -12.81 3.17 17.17
CA VAL A 218 -11.42 2.71 17.09
C VAL A 218 -10.45 3.89 17.22
N PHE A 219 -10.83 5.04 16.66
CA PHE A 219 -10.05 6.29 16.68
C PHE A 219 -10.31 7.16 17.91
N SER A 220 -11.43 6.96 18.62
CA SER A 220 -11.83 7.78 19.78
C SER A 220 -11.26 7.32 21.13
N LYS A 221 -10.51 6.21 21.18
CA LYS A 221 -9.83 5.77 22.41
C LYS A 221 -8.37 6.23 22.38
N PRO A 222 -8.00 7.32 23.09
CA PRO A 222 -6.60 7.68 23.25
C PRO A 222 -5.86 6.51 23.87
N SER A 223 -4.81 6.03 23.20
CA SER A 223 -3.87 5.10 23.79
C SER A 223 -3.22 5.80 24.97
N LYS A 224 -3.38 5.24 26.18
CA LYS A 224 -2.56 5.61 27.34
C LYS A 224 -1.12 5.18 27.03
N VAL A 225 -0.38 6.04 26.35
CA VAL A 225 1.06 5.90 26.17
C VAL A 225 1.67 6.33 27.49
N SER A 226 2.32 5.41 28.20
CA SER A 226 3.08 5.71 29.40
C SER A 226 4.27 6.61 29.04
N ASP A 227 4.56 7.62 29.86
CA ASP A 227 5.69 8.56 29.75
C ASP A 227 7.06 7.88 29.86
N THR A 228 7.40 7.02 28.91
CA THR A 228 8.78 6.62 28.67
C THR A 228 9.30 7.42 27.47
N GLN A 229 10.53 7.93 27.59
CA GLN A 229 11.25 8.65 26.52
C GLN A 229 11.43 7.72 25.31
N LYS A 230 10.39 7.60 24.50
CA LYS A 230 10.43 7.00 23.17
C LYS A 230 10.73 8.11 22.19
N SER A 231 11.55 7.82 21.17
CA SER A 231 11.77 8.79 20.11
C SER A 231 10.45 9.08 19.39
N GLU A 232 10.32 10.27 18.82
CA GLU A 232 9.12 10.67 18.06
C GLU A 232 8.78 9.67 16.95
N ASN A 233 9.81 9.10 16.30
CA ASN A 233 9.66 8.02 15.31
C ASN A 233 9.10 6.72 15.92
N ASP A 234 9.46 6.38 17.16
CA ASP A 234 8.91 5.20 17.85
C ASP A 234 7.44 5.41 18.22
N LEU A 235 7.06 6.62 18.63
CA LEU A 235 5.66 6.97 18.94
C LEU A 235 4.79 6.97 17.68
N ILE A 236 5.31 7.50 16.58
CA ILE A 236 4.66 7.48 15.26
C ILE A 236 4.50 6.02 14.78
N PHE A 237 5.56 5.22 14.85
CA PHE A 237 5.54 3.81 14.44
C PHE A 237 4.58 2.98 15.32
N GLU A 238 4.55 3.22 16.63
CA GLU A 238 3.62 2.57 17.57
C GLU A 238 2.17 2.99 17.31
N GLY A 239 1.92 4.28 17.05
CA GLY A 239 0.61 4.79 16.62
C GLY A 239 0.15 4.12 15.31
N TYR A 240 1.04 3.99 14.33
CA TYR A 240 0.76 3.28 13.08
C TYR A 240 0.49 1.79 13.27
N GLN A 241 1.27 1.10 14.10
CA GLN A 241 1.02 -0.30 14.44
C GLN A 241 -0.33 -0.47 15.14
N ILE A 242 -0.68 0.41 16.07
CA ILE A 242 -1.97 0.37 16.78
C ILE A 242 -3.13 0.58 15.80
N VAL A 243 -3.05 1.58 14.90
CA VAL A 243 -4.09 1.83 13.90
C VAL A 243 -4.17 0.66 12.91
N SER A 244 -3.05 0.17 12.39
CA SER A 244 -3.02 -0.94 11.44
C SER A 244 -3.54 -2.24 12.04
N ASN A 245 -3.10 -2.60 13.25
CA ASN A 245 -3.56 -3.80 13.95
C ASN A 245 -5.04 -3.69 14.32
N ARG A 246 -5.50 -2.50 14.73
CA ARG A 246 -6.93 -2.28 15.02
C ARG A 246 -7.78 -2.29 13.75
N LEU A 247 -7.36 -1.65 12.66
CA LEU A 247 -8.08 -1.70 11.38
C LEU A 247 -8.16 -3.14 10.88
N SER A 248 -7.05 -3.86 10.91
CA SER A 248 -6.97 -5.27 10.53
C SER A 248 -7.90 -6.13 11.39
N SER A 249 -7.91 -5.92 12.71
CA SER A 249 -8.81 -6.64 13.61
C SER A 249 -10.28 -6.32 13.35
N VAL A 250 -10.62 -5.07 13.00
CA VAL A 250 -11.99 -4.62 12.74
C VAL A 250 -12.47 -5.10 11.37
N ILE A 251 -11.59 -5.09 10.37
CA ILE A 251 -11.82 -5.70 9.05
C ILE A 251 -12.06 -7.20 9.24
N TYR A 252 -11.15 -7.89 9.93
CA TYR A 252 -11.25 -9.33 10.15
C TYR A 252 -12.49 -9.72 10.97
N LYS A 253 -12.81 -8.97 12.03
CA LYS A 253 -13.97 -9.21 12.90
C LYS A 253 -15.29 -8.91 12.18
N ASN A 254 -15.42 -7.77 11.50
CA ASN A 254 -16.64 -7.44 10.75
C ASN A 254 -16.89 -8.42 9.58
N ILE A 255 -15.82 -8.94 8.97
CA ILE A 255 -15.92 -9.94 7.91
C ILE A 255 -16.33 -11.32 8.47
N LYS A 256 -15.74 -11.72 9.59
CA LYS A 256 -16.07 -12.98 10.30
C LYS A 256 -17.51 -12.97 10.83
N ASP A 257 -17.98 -11.85 11.35
CA ASP A 257 -19.30 -11.73 11.98
C ASP A 257 -20.45 -11.62 10.97
N ARG A 258 -20.19 -11.19 9.71
CA ARG A 258 -21.25 -11.00 8.70
C ARG A 258 -21.47 -12.18 7.75
N ARG A 259 -20.58 -13.17 7.74
CA ARG A 259 -20.76 -14.38 6.93
C ARG A 259 -20.50 -15.60 7.81
N GLY A 260 -21.56 -16.28 8.22
CA GLY A 260 -21.52 -17.63 8.78
C GLY A 260 -20.95 -18.71 7.81
N LYS A 261 -20.21 -18.30 6.77
CA LYS A 261 -19.49 -19.13 5.81
C LYS A 261 -18.08 -18.56 5.63
N SER A 262 -17.19 -18.88 6.56
CA SER A 262 -15.76 -18.52 6.55
C SER A 262 -15.02 -18.93 5.27
N LYS A 263 -15.51 -19.93 4.53
CA LYS A 263 -14.80 -20.54 3.40
C LYS A 263 -14.76 -19.65 2.14
N ASP A 264 -15.79 -18.84 1.90
CA ASP A 264 -15.85 -18.02 0.68
C ASP A 264 -14.92 -16.80 0.76
N PHE A 265 -14.64 -16.32 1.98
CA PHE A 265 -13.78 -15.17 2.18
C PHE A 265 -12.31 -15.45 1.89
N ASP A 266 -11.80 -16.59 2.35
CA ASP A 266 -10.40 -16.97 2.10
C ASP A 266 -10.14 -17.13 0.59
N LEU A 267 -11.14 -17.61 -0.17
CA LEU A 267 -11.08 -17.67 -1.63
C LEU A 267 -11.04 -16.27 -2.26
N HIS A 268 -11.82 -15.31 -1.77
CA HIS A 268 -11.76 -13.93 -2.27
C HIS A 268 -10.40 -13.26 -2.02
N ILE A 269 -9.79 -13.47 -0.85
CA ILE A 269 -8.45 -12.92 -0.57
C ILE A 269 -7.44 -13.48 -1.58
N LEU A 270 -7.45 -14.78 -1.78
CA LEU A 270 -6.55 -15.43 -2.74
C LEU A 270 -6.87 -14.99 -4.18
N SER A 271 -8.14 -14.76 -4.50
CA SER A 271 -8.60 -14.31 -5.82
C SER A 271 -7.98 -12.98 -6.18
N ASN A 272 -8.08 -12.03 -5.25
CA ASN A 272 -7.46 -10.72 -5.38
C ASN A 272 -5.93 -10.81 -5.40
N CYS A 273 -5.34 -11.71 -4.60
CA CYS A 273 -3.89 -11.86 -4.53
C CYS A 273 -3.29 -12.40 -5.84
N PHE A 274 -3.88 -13.45 -6.41
CA PHE A 274 -3.38 -14.12 -7.62
C PHE A 274 -4.00 -13.57 -8.92
N GLY A 275 -5.05 -12.75 -8.83
CA GLY A 275 -5.84 -12.34 -9.98
C GLY A 275 -6.43 -13.54 -10.72
N LEU A 276 -6.94 -14.51 -9.97
CA LEU A 276 -7.69 -15.69 -10.45
C LEU A 276 -9.14 -15.52 -10.05
N ASN A 277 -10.09 -15.96 -10.87
CA ASN A 277 -11.49 -16.01 -10.45
C ASN A 277 -11.73 -17.13 -9.42
N ILE A 278 -12.94 -17.19 -8.85
CA ILE A 278 -13.25 -18.12 -7.76
C ILE A 278 -13.25 -19.57 -8.25
N GLU A 279 -13.72 -19.82 -9.47
CA GLU A 279 -13.73 -21.14 -10.11
C GLU A 279 -12.31 -21.67 -10.31
N GLU A 280 -11.42 -20.83 -10.86
CA GLU A 280 -10.00 -21.13 -11.01
C GLU A 280 -9.33 -21.41 -9.67
N LEU A 281 -9.69 -20.68 -8.61
CA LEU A 281 -9.13 -20.96 -7.27
C LEU A 281 -9.67 -22.24 -6.63
N LEU A 282 -10.93 -22.56 -6.87
CA LEU A 282 -11.49 -23.84 -6.45
C LEU A 282 -10.79 -25.00 -7.17
N GLU A 283 -10.43 -24.82 -8.43
CA GLU A 283 -9.61 -25.78 -9.18
C GLU A 283 -8.16 -25.82 -8.68
N PHE A 284 -7.50 -24.66 -8.54
CA PHE A 284 -6.17 -24.52 -7.96
C PHE A 284 -6.04 -25.27 -6.63
N LYS A 285 -7.04 -25.10 -5.75
CA LYS A 285 -7.09 -25.74 -4.44
C LYS A 285 -7.13 -27.27 -4.51
N LYS A 286 -7.66 -27.87 -5.58
CA LYS A 286 -7.66 -29.34 -5.75
C LYS A 286 -6.26 -29.91 -5.97
N TYR A 287 -5.32 -29.10 -6.45
CA TYR A 287 -3.98 -29.55 -6.85
C TYR A 287 -2.91 -29.37 -5.76
N ILE A 288 -3.26 -28.71 -4.65
CA ILE A 288 -2.31 -28.42 -3.57
C ILE A 288 -2.77 -29.05 -2.25
N GLU A 289 -1.83 -29.19 -1.31
CA GLU A 289 -2.15 -29.68 0.02
C GLU A 289 -2.93 -28.64 0.85
N PRO A 290 -3.73 -29.09 1.83
CA PRO A 290 -4.41 -28.18 2.76
C PRO A 290 -3.45 -27.25 3.51
N SER A 291 -2.27 -27.74 3.88
CA SER A 291 -1.21 -26.96 4.54
C SER A 291 -0.64 -25.90 3.60
N THR A 292 -0.36 -26.25 2.34
CA THR A 292 0.04 -25.30 1.28
C THR A 292 -0.99 -24.18 1.14
N PHE A 293 -2.29 -24.52 1.05
CA PHE A 293 -3.36 -23.52 0.94
C PHE A 293 -3.35 -22.56 2.14
N THR A 294 -3.12 -23.09 3.35
CA THR A 294 -3.05 -22.30 4.57
C THR A 294 -1.90 -21.28 4.52
N PHE A 295 -0.71 -21.68 4.08
CA PHE A 295 0.43 -20.76 3.94
C PHE A 295 0.22 -19.72 2.84
N LEU A 296 -0.33 -20.10 1.68
CA LEU A 296 -0.67 -19.14 0.62
C LEU A 296 -1.68 -18.10 1.11
N LEU A 297 -2.69 -18.54 1.86
CA LEU A 297 -3.68 -17.67 2.45
C LEU A 297 -3.08 -16.71 3.48
N GLN A 298 -2.15 -17.18 4.30
CA GLN A 298 -1.42 -16.33 5.24
C GLN A 298 -0.60 -15.25 4.51
N GLY A 299 0.16 -15.63 3.47
CA GLY A 299 0.90 -14.69 2.64
C GLY A 299 -0.01 -13.66 1.98
N ALA A 300 -1.16 -14.09 1.44
CA ALA A 300 -2.14 -13.20 0.83
C ALA A 300 -2.81 -12.25 1.84
N LYS A 301 -3.14 -12.75 3.05
CA LYS A 301 -3.65 -11.92 4.17
C LYS A 301 -2.62 -10.87 4.58
N LEU A 302 -1.36 -11.26 4.71
CA LEU A 302 -0.28 -10.34 5.08
C LEU A 302 -0.04 -9.29 3.98
N LYS A 303 -0.06 -9.68 2.69
CA LYS A 303 0.01 -8.74 1.57
C LYS A 303 -1.12 -7.70 1.67
N LEU A 304 -2.37 -8.16 1.80
CA LEU A 304 -3.54 -7.29 1.86
C LEU A 304 -3.44 -6.26 3.00
N VAL A 305 -2.90 -6.67 4.14
CA VAL A 305 -2.86 -5.83 5.34
C VAL A 305 -1.63 -4.92 5.36
N TYR A 306 -0.46 -5.43 4.98
CA TYR A 306 0.82 -4.82 5.37
C TYR A 306 1.74 -4.43 4.19
N SER A 307 1.49 -4.88 2.96
CA SER A 307 2.44 -4.66 1.85
C SER A 307 2.65 -3.19 1.46
N VAL A 308 1.82 -2.28 1.97
CA VAL A 308 1.87 -0.83 1.66
C VAL A 308 2.53 -0.03 2.80
N PHE A 309 3.03 -0.70 3.86
CA PHE A 309 3.52 -0.04 5.07
C PHE A 309 4.96 -0.41 5.44
N PHE A 310 5.51 -1.46 4.85
CA PHE A 310 6.86 -1.92 5.16
C PHE A 310 7.78 -1.72 3.94
N GLY A 311 8.97 -1.17 4.18
CA GLY A 311 10.03 -1.12 3.18
C GLY A 311 10.50 -2.52 2.80
N ASP A 312 10.59 -3.43 3.79
CA ASP A 312 10.91 -4.83 3.57
C ASP A 312 9.65 -5.71 3.51
N THR A 313 9.53 -6.47 2.42
CA THR A 313 8.43 -7.39 2.17
C THR A 313 8.76 -8.84 2.55
N GLY A 314 9.92 -9.08 3.17
CA GLY A 314 10.42 -10.40 3.51
C GLY A 314 9.41 -11.25 4.28
N PRO A 315 8.80 -10.74 5.36
CA PRO A 315 7.77 -11.46 6.11
C PRO A 315 6.57 -11.91 5.27
N PHE A 316 6.27 -11.24 4.15
CA PHE A 316 5.14 -11.56 3.27
C PHE A 316 5.51 -12.61 2.22
N ILE A 317 6.79 -12.71 1.86
CA ILE A 317 7.33 -13.68 0.90
C ILE A 317 7.44 -15.08 1.53
N LEU A 318 7.84 -15.15 2.81
CA LEU A 318 8.14 -16.43 3.49
C LEU A 318 6.99 -17.46 3.43
N PRO A 319 5.71 -17.10 3.63
CA PRO A 319 4.62 -18.06 3.49
C PRO A 319 4.51 -18.67 2.08
N PHE A 320 4.72 -17.90 1.01
CA PHE A 320 4.69 -18.40 -0.36
C PHE A 320 5.86 -19.36 -0.64
N GLY A 321 7.04 -19.03 -0.12
CA GLY A 321 8.21 -19.92 -0.18
C GLY A 321 7.96 -21.23 0.57
N LYS A 322 7.40 -21.17 1.79
CA LYS A 322 7.11 -22.36 2.59
C LYS A 322 6.04 -23.25 1.95
N ALA A 323 5.00 -22.65 1.37
CA ALA A 323 4.00 -23.37 0.59
C ALA A 323 4.65 -24.19 -0.54
N PHE A 324 5.66 -23.64 -1.22
CA PHE A 324 6.32 -24.32 -2.34
C PHE A 324 7.21 -25.46 -1.86
N GLU A 325 7.93 -25.25 -0.76
CA GLU A 325 8.70 -26.29 -0.08
C GLU A 325 7.84 -27.50 0.31
N ILE A 326 6.63 -27.26 0.82
CA ILE A 326 5.68 -28.32 1.18
C ILE A 326 5.31 -29.14 -0.06
N GLU A 327 4.92 -28.48 -1.15
CA GLU A 327 4.53 -29.16 -2.39
C GLU A 327 5.67 -30.03 -2.95
N MET A 328 6.90 -29.52 -2.97
CA MET A 328 8.06 -30.28 -3.43
C MET A 328 8.41 -31.45 -2.51
N SER A 329 8.30 -31.27 -1.20
CA SER A 329 8.56 -32.32 -0.21
C SER A 329 7.64 -33.52 -0.40
N TYR A 330 6.37 -33.28 -0.75
CA TYR A 330 5.40 -34.35 -0.93
C TYR A 330 5.39 -34.98 -2.32
N SER A 331 6.03 -34.34 -3.29
CA SER A 331 6.05 -34.80 -4.69
C SER A 331 7.44 -35.25 -5.10
N LEU A 332 8.34 -34.30 -5.31
CA LEU A 332 9.63 -34.50 -5.91
C LEU A 332 10.61 -35.26 -5.00
N VAL A 333 10.58 -34.99 -3.70
CA VAL A 333 11.46 -35.72 -2.76
C VAL A 333 11.08 -37.20 -2.74
N HIS A 334 9.80 -37.53 -2.73
CA HIS A 334 9.35 -38.93 -2.83
C HIS A 334 9.67 -39.56 -4.18
N TRP A 335 9.59 -38.78 -5.26
CA TRP A 335 10.05 -39.24 -6.57
C TRP A 335 11.55 -39.56 -6.57
N VAL A 336 12.40 -38.68 -6.05
CA VAL A 336 13.83 -38.93 -5.89
C VAL A 336 14.07 -40.20 -5.07
N ARG A 337 13.36 -40.37 -3.93
CA ARG A 337 13.46 -41.58 -3.11
C ARG A 337 13.16 -42.85 -3.90
N ASN A 338 12.07 -42.83 -4.66
CA ASN A 338 11.69 -43.94 -5.52
C ASN A 338 12.75 -44.26 -6.58
N GLN A 339 13.42 -43.25 -7.14
CA GLN A 339 14.52 -43.48 -8.11
C GLN A 339 15.74 -44.18 -7.51
N TYR A 340 15.93 -44.11 -6.18
CA TYR A 340 17.01 -44.78 -5.46
C TYR A 340 16.52 -45.98 -4.65
N GLU A 341 15.30 -46.46 -4.88
CA GLU A 341 14.72 -47.60 -4.17
C GLU A 341 14.69 -47.42 -2.64
N ILE A 342 14.70 -46.16 -2.19
CA ILE A 342 14.55 -45.82 -0.78
C ILE A 342 13.10 -46.11 -0.44
N GLN A 343 12.89 -47.09 0.45
CA GLN A 343 11.58 -47.45 0.92
C GLN A 343 10.82 -46.19 1.36
N LEU A 344 9.61 -46.02 0.84
CA LEU A 344 8.77 -44.94 1.29
C LEU A 344 8.28 -45.29 2.71
N PRO A 345 8.17 -44.31 3.61
CA PRO A 345 7.63 -44.59 4.93
C PRO A 345 6.20 -45.11 4.75
N GLU A 346 5.81 -46.10 5.56
CA GLU A 346 4.47 -46.73 5.57
C GLU A 346 3.33 -45.71 5.76
N PHE A 347 3.69 -44.49 6.16
CA PHE A 347 2.85 -43.33 6.11
C PHE A 347 3.53 -42.30 5.22
N PHE A 348 2.95 -42.02 4.05
CA PHE A 348 3.09 -40.72 3.38
C PHE A 348 3.04 -39.66 4.50
N TYR A 349 4.01 -38.75 4.59
CA TYR A 349 4.23 -37.80 5.71
C TYR A 349 5.15 -38.22 6.90
N LYS A 350 5.68 -39.45 7.00
CA LYS A 350 6.54 -39.85 8.16
C LYS A 350 8.03 -40.06 7.81
N TYR A 351 8.86 -40.05 8.83
CA TYR A 351 10.29 -40.38 8.78
C TYR A 351 10.51 -41.89 8.66
N GLN A 352 11.55 -42.31 7.94
CA GLN A 352 12.09 -43.68 8.01
C GLN A 352 13.41 -43.65 8.78
N PRO A 353 13.49 -44.28 9.97
CA PRO A 353 14.71 -44.31 10.77
C PRO A 353 15.86 -45.06 10.08
N ASN A 354 17.09 -44.64 10.36
CA ASN A 354 18.35 -45.32 10.03
C ASN A 354 18.74 -45.40 8.53
N MET A 355 18.26 -44.48 7.68
CA MET A 355 18.65 -44.39 6.27
C MET A 355 19.50 -43.14 6.02
N GLU A 356 20.79 -43.31 5.76
CA GLU A 356 21.65 -42.23 5.25
C GLU A 356 21.58 -42.20 3.73
N ILE A 357 21.13 -41.08 3.17
CA ILE A 357 21.09 -40.87 1.72
C ILE A 357 22.08 -39.74 1.44
N ILE A 358 23.18 -40.08 0.78
CA ILE A 358 24.16 -39.11 0.28
C ILE A 358 23.99 -39.05 -1.23
N LEU A 359 23.39 -37.97 -1.72
CA LEU A 359 23.40 -37.69 -3.16
C LEU A 359 24.75 -37.02 -3.49
N GLY A 360 25.58 -37.66 -4.31
CA GLY A 360 26.89 -37.13 -4.68
C GLY A 360 27.45 -37.70 -5.97
N GLU A 361 27.26 -36.97 -7.07
CA GLU A 361 28.22 -36.73 -8.16
C GLU A 361 27.84 -35.37 -8.78
N PRO A 362 28.76 -34.41 -9.01
CA PRO A 362 30.22 -34.49 -8.94
C PRO A 362 30.81 -34.33 -7.52
N PRO A 363 32.11 -34.62 -7.31
CA PRO A 363 32.77 -34.53 -5.99
C PRO A 363 32.65 -33.13 -5.38
N GLY A 364 32.16 -33.07 -4.14
CA GLY A 364 32.05 -31.83 -3.35
C GLY A 364 30.63 -31.42 -2.96
N PHE A 365 29.58 -32.08 -3.48
CA PHE A 365 28.20 -31.81 -3.11
C PHE A 365 27.55 -33.08 -2.52
N ASN A 366 27.75 -33.30 -1.22
CA ASN A 366 27.08 -34.37 -0.48
C ASN A 366 25.78 -33.82 0.11
N PHE A 367 24.66 -34.39 -0.33
CA PHE A 367 23.37 -33.99 0.18
C PHE A 367 22.86 -35.02 1.17
N ASN A 368 23.07 -34.76 2.48
CA ASN A 368 22.61 -35.62 3.56
C ASN A 368 21.18 -35.23 3.97
N PHE A 369 20.27 -36.20 3.89
CA PHE A 369 18.89 -36.05 4.34
C PHE A 369 18.73 -36.20 5.87
N LEU A 370 19.81 -36.55 6.58
CA LEU A 370 19.88 -36.61 8.02
C LEU A 370 20.46 -35.30 8.57
N ASP A 371 19.85 -34.81 9.64
CA ASP A 371 20.44 -33.75 10.44
C ASP A 371 21.70 -34.28 11.14
N PRO A 372 22.87 -33.68 10.95
CA PRO A 372 24.14 -34.24 11.43
C PRO A 372 24.23 -34.31 12.95
N LYS A 373 23.44 -33.51 13.68
CA LYS A 373 23.45 -33.50 15.16
C LYS A 373 22.48 -34.51 15.74
N THR A 374 21.28 -34.61 15.17
CA THR A 374 20.18 -35.42 15.74
C THR A 374 20.04 -36.78 15.07
N GLN A 375 20.66 -36.98 13.90
CA GLN A 375 20.46 -38.14 13.03
C GLN A 375 18.99 -38.35 12.60
N GLU A 376 18.14 -37.36 12.85
CA GLU A 376 16.75 -37.34 12.39
C GLU A 376 16.72 -36.89 10.94
N TRP A 377 15.82 -37.47 10.14
CA TRP A 377 15.61 -36.98 8.78
C TRP A 377 15.01 -35.59 8.80
N ARG A 378 15.64 -34.69 8.05
CA ARG A 378 15.06 -33.39 7.74
C ARG A 378 14.83 -33.32 6.23
N PRO A 379 13.61 -32.99 5.78
CA PRO A 379 13.40 -32.71 4.37
C PRO A 379 14.37 -31.59 4.02
N PRO A 380 15.12 -31.72 2.92
CA PRO A 380 16.08 -30.70 2.61
C PRO A 380 15.36 -29.40 2.28
N MET A 381 16.07 -28.27 2.45
CA MET A 381 15.52 -26.98 2.06
C MET A 381 15.23 -26.94 0.55
N ILE A 382 14.38 -26.01 0.12
CA ILE A 382 13.96 -25.80 -1.28
C ILE A 382 15.11 -25.97 -2.28
N GLY A 383 16.26 -25.30 -2.03
CA GLY A 383 17.42 -25.39 -2.92
C GLY A 383 17.99 -26.80 -3.06
N GLY A 384 18.00 -27.54 -1.95
CA GLY A 384 18.40 -28.93 -1.91
C GLY A 384 17.49 -29.86 -2.68
N GLN A 385 16.18 -29.68 -2.51
CA GLN A 385 15.16 -30.46 -3.22
C GLN A 385 15.32 -30.29 -4.74
N LEU A 386 15.45 -29.04 -5.21
CA LEU A 386 15.63 -28.73 -6.64
C LEU A 386 16.93 -29.28 -7.21
N ILE A 387 18.04 -29.16 -6.47
CA ILE A 387 19.34 -29.70 -6.90
C ILE A 387 19.28 -31.23 -6.97
N GLY A 388 18.76 -31.89 -5.94
CA GLY A 388 18.63 -33.36 -5.91
C GLY A 388 17.85 -33.89 -7.10
N VAL A 389 16.71 -33.28 -7.41
CA VAL A 389 15.90 -33.64 -8.59
C VAL A 389 16.68 -33.45 -9.90
N SER A 390 17.41 -32.34 -10.03
CA SER A 390 18.24 -32.06 -11.21
C SER A 390 19.38 -33.08 -11.39
N LEU A 391 20.02 -33.48 -10.29
CA LEU A 391 21.08 -34.50 -10.30
C LEU A 391 20.54 -35.87 -10.69
N VAL A 392 19.37 -36.27 -10.17
CA VAL A 392 18.72 -37.53 -10.58
C VAL A 392 18.42 -37.53 -12.07
N ASN A 393 17.90 -36.42 -12.61
CA ASN A 393 17.67 -36.32 -14.04
C ASN A 393 18.96 -36.45 -14.86
N LYS A 394 20.08 -35.86 -14.41
CA LYS A 394 21.36 -35.98 -15.12
C LYS A 394 21.95 -37.39 -15.03
N GLY A 395 21.95 -37.99 -13.83
CA GLY A 395 22.59 -39.28 -13.58
C GLY A 395 21.78 -40.48 -14.07
N ARG A 396 20.46 -40.47 -13.85
CA ARG A 396 19.56 -41.58 -14.21
C ARG A 396 18.76 -41.34 -15.49
N LYS A 397 18.88 -40.17 -16.13
CA LYS A 397 18.08 -39.77 -17.32
C LYS A 397 16.57 -39.91 -17.09
N ALA A 398 16.13 -39.70 -15.85
CA ALA A 398 14.74 -39.83 -15.43
C ALA A 398 14.21 -38.47 -14.95
N GLN A 399 12.95 -38.15 -15.28
CA GLN A 399 12.32 -36.91 -14.83
C GLN A 399 10.91 -37.16 -14.25
N PRO A 400 10.41 -36.26 -13.38
CA PRO A 400 9.10 -36.42 -12.73
C PRO A 400 7.90 -35.92 -13.55
N PHE A 401 8.13 -35.32 -14.72
CA PHE A 401 7.08 -34.78 -15.59
C PHE A 401 7.01 -35.53 -16.92
N ASP A 402 5.94 -35.32 -17.69
CA ASP A 402 5.73 -36.00 -18.98
C ASP A 402 6.68 -35.51 -20.07
N THR A 403 7.01 -34.21 -20.07
CA THR A 403 7.88 -33.58 -21.07
C THR A 403 9.09 -32.91 -20.43
N PHE A 404 10.21 -32.86 -21.15
CA PHE A 404 11.42 -32.19 -20.68
C PHE A 404 11.21 -30.68 -20.51
N GLU A 405 10.38 -30.08 -21.37
CA GLU A 405 10.04 -28.66 -21.30
C GLU A 405 9.32 -28.31 -20.00
N ASP A 406 8.32 -29.10 -19.59
CA ASP A 406 7.63 -28.91 -18.31
C ASP A 406 8.59 -28.99 -17.13
N PHE A 407 9.49 -29.97 -17.16
CA PHE A 407 10.48 -30.17 -16.12
C PHE A 407 11.44 -28.99 -16.03
N GLN A 408 11.98 -28.51 -17.15
CA GLN A 408 12.84 -27.33 -17.18
C GLN A 408 12.07 -26.09 -16.71
N SER A 409 10.84 -25.88 -17.21
CA SER A 409 9.99 -24.77 -16.78
C SER A 409 9.74 -24.81 -15.27
N PHE A 410 9.50 -25.99 -14.70
CA PHE A 410 9.32 -26.15 -13.26
C PHE A 410 10.60 -25.80 -12.49
N LEU A 411 11.76 -26.33 -12.91
CA LEU A 411 13.04 -26.04 -12.25
C LEU A 411 13.37 -24.54 -12.30
N THR A 412 13.20 -23.89 -13.44
CA THR A 412 13.42 -22.44 -13.59
C THR A 412 12.55 -21.64 -12.61
N LEU A 413 11.26 -21.93 -12.53
CA LEU A 413 10.35 -21.27 -11.61
C LEU A 413 10.69 -21.58 -10.14
N GLY A 414 11.05 -22.82 -9.83
CA GLY A 414 11.44 -23.25 -8.49
C GLY A 414 12.71 -22.56 -8.01
N PHE A 415 13.74 -22.42 -8.86
CA PHE A 415 14.96 -21.69 -8.51
C PHE A 415 14.71 -20.20 -8.31
N ARG A 416 13.77 -19.59 -9.04
CA ARG A 416 13.34 -18.20 -8.79
C ARG A 416 12.68 -18.06 -7.41
N ILE A 417 11.73 -18.94 -7.06
CA ILE A 417 11.14 -18.97 -5.71
C ILE A 417 12.22 -19.11 -4.64
N LYS A 418 13.17 -20.04 -4.83
CA LYS A 418 14.29 -20.25 -3.90
C LYS A 418 15.09 -18.97 -3.69
N ASN A 419 15.45 -18.28 -4.77
CA ASN A 419 16.26 -17.06 -4.69
C ASN A 419 15.51 -15.93 -3.97
N ILE A 420 14.26 -15.68 -4.34
CA ILE A 420 13.40 -14.68 -3.70
C ILE A 420 13.25 -14.97 -2.20
N ARG A 421 12.91 -16.21 -1.84
CA ARG A 421 12.76 -16.65 -0.45
C ARG A 421 14.06 -16.54 0.33
N ASN A 422 15.20 -16.88 -0.28
CA ASN A 422 16.50 -16.77 0.38
C ASN A 422 16.85 -15.32 0.67
N ASN A 423 16.62 -14.39 -0.27
CA ASN A 423 16.80 -12.97 -0.04
C ASN A 423 16.00 -12.50 1.19
N SER A 424 14.74 -12.93 1.32
CA SER A 424 13.89 -12.63 2.49
C SER A 424 14.32 -13.28 3.81
N CYS A 425 15.21 -14.27 3.79
CA CYS A 425 15.75 -14.91 5.00
C CYS A 425 17.12 -14.36 5.41
N HIS A 426 17.71 -13.49 4.59
CA HIS A 426 19.01 -12.88 4.83
C HIS A 426 18.83 -11.38 5.09
N PRO A 427 19.88 -10.66 5.51
CA PRO A 427 19.81 -9.21 5.79
C PRO A 427 19.52 -8.33 4.55
N SER A 428 19.23 -8.94 3.40
CA SER A 428 18.90 -8.24 2.17
C SER A 428 17.48 -7.69 2.25
N GLU A 429 17.29 -6.42 1.89
CA GLU A 429 15.96 -5.88 1.71
C GLU A 429 15.25 -6.59 0.57
N THR A 430 13.99 -6.98 0.79
CA THR A 430 13.16 -7.53 -0.29
C THR A 430 12.02 -6.58 -0.62
N THR A 431 11.85 -6.34 -1.91
CA THR A 431 11.00 -5.28 -2.45
C THR A 431 9.60 -5.78 -2.76
N TYR A 432 8.66 -4.85 -2.94
CA TYR A 432 7.34 -5.17 -3.44
C TYR A 432 7.37 -5.91 -4.80
N SER A 433 8.38 -5.66 -5.63
CA SER A 433 8.58 -6.40 -6.89
C SER A 433 8.85 -7.88 -6.66
N ASP A 434 9.66 -8.22 -5.65
CA ASP A 434 9.95 -9.61 -5.29
C ASP A 434 8.69 -10.35 -4.80
N LEU A 435 7.84 -9.65 -4.04
CA LEU A 435 6.55 -10.18 -3.60
C LEU A 435 5.58 -10.42 -4.76
N GLU A 436 5.47 -9.49 -5.71
CA GLU A 436 4.63 -9.70 -6.90
C GLU A 436 5.19 -10.81 -7.80
N GLU A 437 6.53 -10.92 -7.90
CA GLU A 437 7.18 -11.97 -8.67
C GLU A 437 6.83 -13.36 -8.12
N ILE A 438 6.97 -13.58 -6.80
CA ILE A 438 6.67 -14.91 -6.22
C ILE A 438 5.20 -15.29 -6.38
N ILE A 439 4.27 -14.32 -6.29
CA ILE A 439 2.84 -14.53 -6.53
C ILE A 439 2.59 -14.89 -8.00
N GLN A 440 3.22 -14.18 -8.93
CA GLN A 440 3.11 -14.44 -10.35
C GLN A 440 3.71 -15.79 -10.74
N ILE A 441 4.75 -16.25 -10.06
CA ILE A 441 5.30 -17.60 -10.26
C ILE A 441 4.27 -18.66 -9.86
N TRP A 442 3.61 -18.54 -8.71
CA TRP A 442 2.54 -19.44 -8.29
C TRP A 442 1.38 -19.50 -9.29
N LYS A 443 0.96 -18.33 -9.81
CA LYS A 443 -0.03 -18.26 -10.88
C LYS A 443 0.44 -18.99 -12.14
N THR A 444 1.69 -18.80 -12.53
CA THR A 444 2.30 -19.47 -13.69
C THR A 444 2.35 -20.98 -13.52
N LEU A 445 2.73 -21.48 -12.33
CA LEU A 445 2.75 -22.91 -12.01
C LEU A 445 1.35 -23.54 -12.18
N TYR A 446 0.30 -22.82 -11.78
CA TYR A 446 -1.08 -23.24 -11.97
C TYR A 446 -1.49 -23.24 -13.45
N GLN A 447 -1.31 -22.12 -14.13
CA GLN A 447 -1.76 -21.93 -15.52
C GLN A 447 -1.06 -22.87 -16.50
N LYS A 448 0.21 -23.24 -16.24
CA LYS A 448 0.94 -24.24 -17.02
C LYS A 448 0.54 -25.69 -16.68
N GLY A 449 -0.38 -25.91 -15.74
CA GLY A 449 -0.77 -27.25 -15.29
C GLY A 449 0.31 -27.99 -14.51
N LEU A 450 1.39 -27.31 -14.08
CA LEU A 450 2.50 -27.94 -13.34
C LEU A 450 2.06 -28.37 -11.95
N LEU A 451 1.18 -27.61 -11.28
CA LEU A 451 0.59 -28.03 -10.00
C LEU A 451 -0.24 -29.31 -10.13
N LYS A 452 -0.99 -29.47 -11.23
CA LYS A 452 -1.76 -30.69 -11.50
C LYS A 452 -0.84 -31.90 -11.71
N LYS A 453 0.28 -31.72 -12.40
CA LYS A 453 1.31 -32.77 -12.58
C LYS A 453 1.95 -33.16 -11.26
N LEU A 454 2.34 -32.18 -10.43
CA LEU A 454 2.83 -32.44 -9.07
C LEU A 454 1.78 -33.18 -8.24
N PHE A 455 0.51 -32.80 -8.32
CA PHE A 455 -0.58 -33.49 -7.64
C PHE A 455 -0.72 -34.95 -8.08
N GLY A 456 -0.65 -35.21 -9.39
CA GLY A 456 -0.63 -36.58 -9.93
C GLY A 456 0.52 -37.39 -9.34
N LEU A 457 1.73 -36.81 -9.33
CA LEU A 457 2.92 -37.43 -8.76
C LEU A 457 2.79 -37.71 -7.25
N LYS A 458 2.22 -36.78 -6.46
CA LYS A 458 1.93 -37.04 -5.03
C LYS A 458 1.03 -38.26 -4.84
N ASN A 459 -0.02 -38.38 -5.67
CA ASN A 459 -0.99 -39.46 -5.53
C ASN A 459 -0.42 -40.84 -5.89
N THR A 460 0.58 -40.94 -6.77
CA THR A 460 1.23 -42.23 -7.04
C THR A 460 1.97 -42.79 -5.81
N PHE A 461 2.36 -41.92 -4.88
CA PHE A 461 3.04 -42.28 -3.64
C PHE A 461 2.11 -42.38 -2.42
N ARG A 462 0.85 -41.96 -2.54
CA ARG A 462 -0.16 -42.09 -1.46
C ARG A 462 -0.83 -43.45 -1.40
N VAL A 463 -0.88 -44.15 -2.53
CA VAL A 463 -1.69 -45.37 -2.75
C VAL A 463 -0.84 -46.65 -2.62
N LYS A 464 0.40 -46.51 -2.14
CA LYS A 464 1.29 -47.62 -1.78
C LYS A 464 1.55 -47.56 -0.29
#